data_AF-A0A3N5XKE9-F1
#
_entry.id   AF-A0A3N5XKE9-F1
#
_cell.length_a   1.000
_cell.length_b   1.000
_cell.length_c   1.000
_cell.angle_alpha   90.00
_cell.angle_beta   90.00
_cell.angle_gamma   90.00
#
_symmetry.space_group_name_H-M   'P 1'
#
loop_
_entity.id
_entity.type
_entity.pdbx_description
1 polymer ?
#
loop_
_entity_poly.entity_id
_entity_poly.type
_entity_poly.pdbx_seq_one_letter_code
_entity_poly.pdbx_strand_id
1 'polypeptide(L)'
;MERTLLWYKKAIFYELYVRAFYDSNGDGHGDLRGATQKLDHMKYLGVNCVWLLPIYPSPLRDDGYDISDYYDIHPQYGTLDDFKEFLAEAHRRGIRVILDLVLNHCSDQHPWFQAARSDRNSPYRDYFVWSDTDDKFKEARIIFIDTEKSNWTWDEQAGQYFWHRFYSSQPDLNYDNPR
;
A
#
# COMPACT_ATOMS: atom_id res chain seq x y z
N MET A 1 -38.99 -3.65 13.26
CA MET A 1 -37.79 -2.85 12.90
C MET A 1 -36.69 -3.85 12.57
N GLU A 2 -36.50 -4.14 11.29
CA GLU A 2 -35.46 -5.06 10.82
C GLU A 2 -34.10 -4.47 11.23
N ARG A 3 -33.31 -5.18 12.02
CA ARG A 3 -31.91 -4.78 12.25
C ARG A 3 -31.26 -4.73 10.88
N THR A 4 -30.85 -3.54 10.43
CA THR A 4 -30.09 -3.35 9.20
C THR A 4 -28.95 -4.38 9.19
N LEU A 5 -29.05 -5.39 8.34
CA LEU A 5 -28.04 -6.43 8.27
C LEU A 5 -26.70 -5.78 7.94
N LEU A 6 -25.65 -6.20 8.65
CA LEU A 6 -24.29 -5.74 8.40
C LEU A 6 -23.92 -6.09 6.95
N TRP A 7 -23.75 -5.07 6.12
CA TRP A 7 -23.66 -5.22 4.66
C TRP A 7 -22.56 -6.19 4.22
N TYR A 8 -21.42 -6.14 4.90
CA TYR A 8 -20.22 -6.91 4.58
C TYR A 8 -20.42 -8.42 4.75
N LYS A 9 -21.40 -8.85 5.55
CA LYS A 9 -21.73 -10.28 5.74
C LYS A 9 -22.44 -10.91 4.54
N LYS A 10 -22.94 -10.10 3.60
CA LYS A 10 -23.62 -10.53 2.37
C LYS A 10 -22.97 -9.94 1.12
N ALA A 11 -21.83 -9.28 1.28
CA ALA A 11 -21.16 -8.64 0.18
C ALA A 11 -20.47 -9.67 -0.72
N ILE A 12 -20.49 -9.42 -2.02
CA ILE A 12 -19.68 -10.13 -3.01
C ILE A 12 -18.55 -9.17 -3.35
N PHE A 13 -17.36 -9.51 -2.87
CA PHE A 13 -16.14 -8.73 -3.07
C PHE A 13 -15.52 -9.05 -4.42
N TYR A 14 -15.02 -8.01 -5.08
CA TYR A 14 -14.20 -8.12 -6.28
C TYR A 14 -12.87 -7.43 -6.00
N GLU A 15 -11.83 -8.23 -5.81
CA GLU A 15 -10.46 -7.76 -5.69
C GLU A 15 -9.96 -7.26 -7.05
N LEU A 16 -9.41 -6.06 -7.09
CA LEU A 16 -9.08 -5.34 -8.31
C LEU A 16 -7.66 -4.79 -8.28
N TYR A 17 -6.81 -5.38 -9.12
CA TYR A 17 -5.48 -4.85 -9.40
C TYR A 17 -5.56 -3.86 -10.58
N VAL A 18 -5.60 -2.56 -10.26
CA VAL A 18 -5.86 -1.48 -11.24
C VAL A 18 -4.93 -1.57 -12.45
N ARG A 19 -3.63 -1.75 -12.22
CA ARG A 19 -2.58 -1.81 -13.26
C ARG A 19 -2.84 -2.85 -14.35
N ALA A 20 -3.48 -3.97 -14.01
CA ALA A 20 -3.72 -5.08 -14.93
C ALA A 20 -5.18 -5.18 -15.40
N PHE A 21 -6.05 -4.24 -14.97
CA PHE A 21 -7.48 -4.39 -15.15
C PHE A 21 -7.99 -3.83 -16.48
N TYR A 22 -7.85 -2.52 -16.71
CA TYR A 22 -8.27 -1.89 -17.96
C TYR A 22 -7.56 -0.55 -18.20
N ASP A 23 -6.83 -0.47 -19.31
CA ASP A 23 -6.14 0.73 -19.79
C ASP A 23 -7.12 1.61 -20.57
N SER A 24 -7.34 2.84 -20.10
CA SER A 24 -8.26 3.79 -20.72
C SER A 24 -7.59 4.81 -21.63
N ASN A 25 -6.26 4.96 -21.53
CA ASN A 25 -5.51 6.03 -22.17
C ASN A 25 -4.51 5.52 -23.25
N GLY A 26 -4.30 4.20 -23.33
CA GLY A 26 -3.45 3.52 -24.30
C GLY A 26 -1.95 3.48 -23.94
N ASP A 27 -1.57 3.72 -22.69
CA ASP A 27 -0.17 3.72 -22.24
C ASP A 27 0.36 2.32 -21.85
N GLY A 28 -0.50 1.29 -21.88
CA GLY A 28 -0.17 -0.09 -21.54
C GLY A 28 -0.39 -0.44 -20.08
N HIS A 29 -0.91 0.47 -19.26
CA HIS A 29 -1.25 0.25 -17.87
C HIS A 29 -2.73 0.52 -17.60
N GLY A 30 -3.35 -0.32 -16.77
CA GLY A 30 -4.69 -0.06 -16.29
C GLY A 30 -4.75 1.11 -15.32
N ASP A 31 -5.86 1.86 -15.37
CA ASP A 31 -6.03 3.11 -14.63
C ASP A 31 -7.45 3.23 -14.01
N LEU A 32 -7.66 4.21 -13.13
CA LEU A 32 -8.92 4.40 -12.40
C LEU A 32 -10.09 4.81 -13.29
N ARG A 33 -9.83 5.51 -14.42
CA ARG A 33 -10.87 5.82 -15.41
C ARG A 33 -11.31 4.54 -16.10
N GLY A 34 -10.37 3.66 -16.41
CA GLY A 34 -10.63 2.34 -16.96
C GLY A 34 -11.43 1.48 -15.98
N ALA A 35 -11.06 1.48 -14.70
CA ALA A 35 -11.84 0.82 -13.65
C ALA A 35 -13.28 1.36 -13.59
N THR A 36 -13.46 2.68 -13.68
CA THR A 36 -14.76 3.35 -13.72
C THR A 36 -15.61 2.87 -14.90
N GLN A 37 -15.02 2.76 -16.09
CA GLN A 37 -15.72 2.29 -17.30
C GLN A 37 -16.25 0.85 -17.20
N LYS A 38 -15.72 0.02 -16.28
CA LYS A 38 -16.14 -1.38 -16.10
C LYS A 38 -17.04 -1.61 -14.89
N LEU A 39 -17.43 -0.57 -14.16
CA LEU A 39 -18.33 -0.72 -13.01
C LEU A 39 -19.69 -1.35 -13.39
N ASP A 40 -20.20 -1.09 -14.60
CA ASP A 40 -21.42 -1.75 -15.09
C ASP A 40 -21.23 -3.25 -15.32
N HIS A 41 -20.04 -3.67 -15.76
CA HIS A 41 -19.70 -5.09 -15.86
C HIS A 41 -19.61 -5.74 -14.49
N MET A 42 -18.96 -5.11 -13.52
CA MET A 42 -18.90 -5.62 -12.14
C MET A 42 -20.29 -5.75 -11.52
N LYS A 43 -21.15 -4.75 -11.74
CA LYS A 43 -22.55 -4.79 -11.30
C LYS A 43 -23.31 -5.96 -11.96
N TYR A 44 -23.12 -6.19 -13.25
CA TYR A 44 -23.73 -7.31 -13.96
C TYR A 44 -23.33 -8.67 -13.35
N LEU A 45 -22.09 -8.81 -12.89
CA LEU A 45 -21.61 -10.00 -12.18
C LEU A 45 -22.22 -10.16 -10.76
N GLY A 46 -22.96 -9.17 -10.26
CA GLY A 46 -23.54 -9.16 -8.92
C GLY A 46 -22.60 -8.65 -7.82
N VAL A 47 -21.44 -8.09 -8.19
CA VAL A 47 -20.50 -7.47 -7.26
C VAL A 47 -21.15 -6.27 -6.58
N ASN A 48 -20.97 -6.15 -5.26
CA ASN A 48 -21.44 -5.01 -4.49
C ASN A 48 -20.35 -4.42 -3.56
N CYS A 49 -19.13 -4.92 -3.64
CA CYS A 49 -17.95 -4.31 -3.05
C CYS A 49 -16.73 -4.54 -3.94
N VAL A 50 -16.00 -3.48 -4.28
CA VAL A 50 -14.67 -3.57 -4.90
C VAL A 50 -13.63 -3.40 -3.81
N TRP A 51 -12.64 -4.27 -3.80
CA TRP A 51 -11.41 -4.13 -3.01
C TRP A 51 -10.29 -3.73 -3.96
N LEU A 52 -9.83 -2.49 -3.83
CA LEU A 52 -8.67 -2.01 -4.57
C LEU A 52 -7.40 -2.45 -3.84
N LEU A 53 -6.52 -3.15 -4.56
CA LEU A 53 -5.11 -3.29 -4.19
C LEU A 53 -4.44 -1.90 -4.13
N PRO A 54 -3.21 -1.76 -3.59
CA PRO A 54 -2.58 -0.44 -3.40
C PRO A 54 -2.61 0.44 -4.66
N ILE A 55 -3.14 1.65 -4.49
CA ILE A 55 -3.24 2.67 -5.55
C ILE A 55 -2.39 3.90 -5.27
N TYR A 56 -1.56 3.86 -4.22
CA TYR A 56 -0.77 4.98 -3.72
C TYR A 56 0.55 5.13 -4.50
N PRO A 57 1.18 6.32 -4.49
CA PRO A 57 2.55 6.48 -4.96
C PRO A 57 3.48 5.44 -4.32
N SER A 58 4.31 4.84 -5.17
CA SER A 58 5.18 3.73 -4.84
C SER A 58 6.28 3.64 -5.89
N PRO A 59 7.51 3.23 -5.53
CA PRO A 59 8.52 2.83 -6.50
C PRO A 59 8.19 1.55 -7.28
N LEU A 60 7.10 0.85 -6.91
CA LEU A 60 6.62 -0.40 -7.49
C LEU A 60 7.63 -1.54 -7.41
N ARG A 61 8.44 -1.58 -6.33
CA ARG A 61 9.37 -2.69 -6.09
C ARG A 61 8.67 -3.90 -5.48
N ASP A 62 7.47 -3.70 -4.95
CA ASP A 62 6.55 -4.73 -4.48
C ASP A 62 5.13 -4.46 -5.02
N ASP A 63 5.03 -4.14 -6.32
CA ASP A 63 3.76 -3.92 -7.04
C ASP A 63 2.77 -2.96 -6.33
N GLY A 64 3.29 -1.95 -5.63
CA GLY A 64 2.50 -0.92 -4.95
C GLY A 64 2.42 -1.07 -3.43
N TYR A 65 2.87 -2.19 -2.86
CA TYR A 65 2.90 -2.39 -1.41
C TYR A 65 4.06 -1.62 -0.73
N ASP A 66 5.08 -1.20 -1.47
CA ASP A 66 6.11 -0.25 -1.03
C ASP A 66 5.66 1.20 -1.21
N ILE A 67 4.80 1.71 -0.30
CA ILE A 67 4.17 3.04 -0.41
C ILE A 67 5.16 4.17 -0.09
N SER A 68 5.29 5.16 -0.97
CA SER A 68 6.10 6.38 -0.78
C SER A 68 5.31 7.63 -0.38
N ASP A 69 3.99 7.63 -0.59
CA ASP A 69 3.06 8.66 -0.08
C ASP A 69 1.67 8.04 0.14
N TYR A 70 1.12 8.17 1.34
CA TYR A 70 -0.19 7.60 1.70
C TYR A 70 -1.39 8.48 1.29
N TYR A 71 -1.16 9.70 0.82
CA TYR A 71 -2.21 10.72 0.65
C TYR A 71 -2.56 11.03 -0.81
N ASP A 72 -1.86 10.43 -1.77
CA ASP A 72 -2.10 10.64 -3.19
C ASP A 72 -2.32 9.32 -3.94
N ILE A 73 -2.55 9.43 -5.24
CA ILE A 73 -2.71 8.31 -6.17
C ILE A 73 -1.43 8.14 -7.00
N HIS A 74 -1.05 6.89 -7.26
CA HIS A 74 0.07 6.58 -8.12
C HIS A 74 -0.15 7.21 -9.51
N PRO A 75 0.79 7.99 -10.07
CA PRO A 75 0.58 8.73 -11.31
C PRO A 75 0.15 7.88 -12.51
N GLN A 76 0.57 6.61 -12.57
CA GLN A 76 0.12 5.67 -13.63
C GLN A 76 -1.35 5.26 -13.51
N TYR A 77 -1.96 5.38 -12.33
CA TYR A 77 -3.37 5.02 -12.11
C TYR A 77 -4.32 6.21 -12.27
N GLY A 78 -3.78 7.43 -12.36
CA GLY A 78 -4.53 8.67 -12.52
C GLY A 78 -4.31 9.63 -11.35
N THR A 79 -5.35 10.39 -11.04
CA THR A 79 -5.32 11.45 -10.02
C THR A 79 -6.30 11.15 -8.88
N LEU A 80 -6.18 11.91 -7.78
CA LEU A 80 -7.16 11.88 -6.71
C LEU A 80 -8.59 12.21 -7.19
N ASP A 81 -8.74 13.05 -8.22
CA ASP A 81 -10.06 13.36 -8.79
C ASP A 81 -10.61 12.19 -9.61
N ASP A 82 -9.77 11.43 -10.32
CA ASP A 82 -10.18 10.19 -10.97
C ASP A 82 -10.62 9.13 -9.94
N PHE A 83 -9.97 9.08 -8.77
CA PHE A 83 -10.42 8.23 -7.66
C PHE A 83 -11.77 8.67 -7.09
N LYS A 84 -11.99 9.97 -6.90
CA LYS A 84 -13.28 10.49 -6.43
C LYS A 84 -14.41 10.16 -7.42
N GLU A 85 -14.15 10.28 -8.72
CA GLU A 85 -15.11 9.92 -9.77
C GLU A 85 -15.42 8.43 -9.73
N PHE A 86 -14.40 7.56 -9.66
CA PHE A 86 -14.57 6.12 -9.50
C PHE A 86 -15.45 5.80 -8.28
N LEU A 87 -15.17 6.42 -7.13
CA LEU A 87 -15.92 6.22 -5.90
C LEU A 87 -17.39 6.67 -6.03
N ALA A 88 -17.63 7.83 -6.64
CA ALA A 88 -18.97 8.35 -6.88
C ALA A 88 -19.76 7.41 -7.80
N GLU A 89 -19.17 6.98 -8.91
CA GLU A 89 -19.81 6.11 -9.89
C GLU A 89 -20.04 4.68 -9.36
N ALA A 90 -19.14 4.17 -8.52
CA ALA A 90 -19.34 2.91 -7.80
C ALA A 90 -20.53 3.00 -6.85
N HIS A 91 -20.60 4.07 -6.04
CA HIS A 91 -21.70 4.28 -5.11
C HIS A 91 -23.05 4.45 -5.81
N ARG A 92 -23.11 5.17 -6.95
CA ARG A 92 -24.34 5.28 -7.78
C ARG A 92 -24.85 3.92 -8.24
N ARG A 93 -23.96 2.94 -8.38
CA ARG A 93 -24.28 1.56 -8.76
C ARG A 93 -24.60 0.65 -7.58
N GLY A 94 -24.51 1.15 -6.35
CA GLY A 94 -24.66 0.36 -5.12
C GLY A 94 -23.44 -0.49 -4.79
N ILE A 95 -22.28 -0.17 -5.38
CA ILE A 95 -21.01 -0.84 -5.15
C ILE A 95 -20.25 -0.04 -4.09
N ARG A 96 -19.83 -0.71 -3.01
CA ARG A 96 -18.92 -0.13 -2.02
C ARG A 96 -17.48 -0.27 -2.48
N VAL A 97 -16.59 0.56 -1.94
CA VAL A 97 -15.16 0.50 -2.21
C VAL A 97 -14.42 0.35 -0.89
N ILE A 98 -13.49 -0.60 -0.83
CA ILE A 98 -12.50 -0.71 0.23
C ILE A 98 -11.11 -0.65 -0.40
N LEU A 99 -10.13 -0.18 0.37
CA LEU A 99 -8.75 -0.02 -0.06
C LEU A 99 -7.86 -0.94 0.76
N ASP A 100 -6.82 -1.48 0.13
CA ASP A 100 -5.63 -1.89 0.88
C ASP A 100 -5.00 -0.70 1.59
N LEU A 101 -4.51 -0.94 2.81
CA LEU A 101 -3.82 0.05 3.62
C LEU A 101 -2.61 -0.61 4.28
N VAL A 102 -1.42 -0.31 3.75
CA VAL A 102 -0.16 -0.95 4.17
C VAL A 102 0.47 -0.14 5.30
N LEU A 103 0.22 -0.54 6.54
CA LEU A 103 0.71 0.19 7.72
C LEU A 103 1.89 -0.48 8.43
N ASN A 104 2.29 -1.69 8.03
CA ASN A 104 3.43 -2.34 8.68
C ASN A 104 4.77 -1.66 8.33
N HIS A 105 4.90 -1.21 7.08
CA HIS A 105 6.09 -0.60 6.52
C HIS A 105 5.68 0.48 5.52
N CYS A 106 6.65 1.31 5.14
CA CYS A 106 6.56 2.17 3.96
C CYS A 106 7.77 1.89 3.05
N SER A 107 7.84 2.54 1.89
CA SER A 107 9.01 2.52 1.02
C SER A 107 10.22 3.18 1.69
N ASP A 108 11.42 2.72 1.36
CA ASP A 108 12.68 3.42 1.66
C ASP A 108 12.76 4.80 1.00
N GLN A 109 11.96 5.09 -0.02
CA GLN A 109 11.83 6.42 -0.63
C GLN A 109 10.81 7.32 0.09
N HIS A 110 10.08 6.79 1.08
CA HIS A 110 9.11 7.58 1.83
C HIS A 110 9.81 8.73 2.57
N PRO A 111 9.27 9.97 2.58
CA PRO A 111 9.90 11.12 3.22
C PRO A 111 10.28 10.89 4.69
N TRP A 112 9.47 10.11 5.42
CA TRP A 112 9.79 9.71 6.80
C TRP A 112 11.10 8.94 6.89
N PHE A 113 11.30 7.92 6.06
CA PHE A 113 12.53 7.10 6.11
C PHE A 113 13.74 7.92 5.67
N GLN A 114 13.59 8.73 4.62
CA GLN A 114 14.64 9.64 4.13
C GLN A 114 15.08 10.65 5.19
N ALA A 115 14.13 11.22 5.94
CA ALA A 115 14.44 12.09 7.07
C ALA A 115 15.05 11.32 8.25
N ALA A 116 14.56 10.11 8.55
CA ALA A 116 15.05 9.28 9.64
C ALA A 116 16.50 8.83 9.42
N ARG A 117 16.86 8.44 8.19
CA ARG A 117 18.21 7.95 7.87
C ARG A 117 19.26 9.06 7.77
N SER A 118 18.85 10.28 7.43
CA SER A 118 19.76 11.41 7.23
C SER A 118 20.19 12.11 8.52
N ASP A 119 19.35 12.11 9.55
CA ASP A 119 19.65 12.71 10.86
C ASP A 119 19.11 11.85 12.00
N ARG A 120 19.98 11.46 12.94
CA ARG A 120 19.60 10.72 14.16
C ARG A 120 18.71 11.54 15.10
N ASN A 121 18.68 12.87 14.97
CA ASN A 121 17.81 13.75 15.73
C ASN A 121 16.51 14.11 14.98
N SER A 122 16.29 13.53 13.79
CA SER A 122 15.06 13.74 13.02
C SER A 122 13.83 13.37 13.86
N PRO A 123 12.73 14.13 13.78
CA PRO A 123 11.48 13.77 14.46
C PRO A 123 10.92 12.42 13.97
N TYR A 124 11.35 11.96 12.79
CA TYR A 124 10.97 10.68 12.21
C TYR A 124 11.94 9.55 12.54
N ARG A 125 13.03 9.79 13.29
CA ARG A 125 14.05 8.77 13.57
C ARG A 125 13.42 7.51 14.17
N ASP A 126 12.61 7.69 15.21
CA ASP A 126 11.97 6.62 15.96
C ASP A 126 10.70 6.07 15.28
N TYR A 127 10.35 6.55 14.08
CA TYR A 127 9.29 5.92 13.27
C TYR A 127 9.74 4.57 12.71
N PHE A 128 11.05 4.28 12.72
CA PHE A 128 11.62 3.03 12.22
C PHE A 128 12.46 2.37 13.31
N VAL A 129 12.67 1.06 13.17
CA VAL A 129 13.44 0.29 14.14
C VAL A 129 14.90 0.24 13.70
N TRP A 130 15.77 0.86 14.50
CA TRP A 130 17.22 0.92 14.26
C TRP A 130 18.02 0.05 15.25
N SER A 131 19.19 -0.42 14.82
CA SER A 131 20.11 -1.19 15.66
C SER A 131 21.56 -1.05 15.18
N ASP A 132 22.51 -1.08 16.10
CA ASP A 132 23.94 -1.11 15.76
C ASP A 132 24.40 -2.51 15.28
N THR A 133 23.61 -3.56 15.56
CA THR A 133 23.83 -4.94 15.09
C THR A 133 22.55 -5.54 14.52
N ASP A 134 22.68 -6.62 13.76
CA ASP A 134 21.57 -7.43 13.22
C ASP A 134 21.12 -8.55 14.19
N ASP A 135 21.52 -8.48 15.46
CA ASP A 135 21.29 -9.56 16.43
C ASP A 135 19.91 -9.54 17.09
N LYS A 136 19.13 -8.48 16.91
CA LYS A 136 17.79 -8.37 17.49
C LYS A 136 16.80 -9.22 16.70
N PHE A 137 15.79 -9.76 17.39
CA PHE A 137 14.69 -10.53 16.78
C PHE A 137 15.10 -11.74 15.93
N LYS A 138 16.19 -12.45 16.27
CA LYS A 138 16.67 -13.64 15.52
C LYS A 138 15.66 -14.76 15.34
N GLU A 139 14.64 -14.83 16.19
CA GLU A 139 13.56 -15.83 16.09
C GLU A 139 12.52 -15.48 15.02
N ALA A 140 12.49 -14.23 14.55
CA ALA A 140 11.59 -13.81 13.49
C ALA A 140 12.04 -14.43 12.16
N ARG A 141 11.14 -15.14 11.49
CA ARG A 141 11.43 -15.72 10.18
C ARG A 141 11.71 -14.62 9.15
N ILE A 142 12.58 -14.92 8.20
CA ILE A 142 12.69 -14.17 6.94
C ILE A 142 11.57 -14.66 6.02
N ILE A 143 10.76 -13.74 5.49
CA ILE A 143 9.58 -14.10 4.68
C ILE A 143 10.00 -14.48 3.26
N PHE A 144 10.86 -13.68 2.64
CA PHE A 144 11.34 -13.87 1.28
C PHE A 144 12.77 -14.42 1.26
N ILE A 145 12.93 -15.68 1.67
CA ILE A 145 14.24 -16.34 1.81
C ILE A 145 15.03 -16.49 0.51
N ASP A 146 14.37 -16.32 -0.63
CA ASP A 146 14.93 -16.37 -1.97
C ASP A 146 15.59 -15.05 -2.40
N THR A 147 15.19 -13.94 -1.78
CA THR A 147 15.67 -12.58 -2.11
C THR A 147 16.40 -11.92 -0.94
N GLU A 148 15.94 -12.13 0.28
CA GLU A 148 16.47 -11.52 1.50
C GLU A 148 17.25 -12.53 2.36
N LYS A 149 18.41 -12.11 2.84
CA LYS A 149 19.29 -12.94 3.71
C LYS A 149 19.09 -12.65 5.21
N SER A 150 18.47 -11.52 5.51
CA SER A 150 18.25 -11.02 6.86
C SER A 150 17.01 -10.13 6.87
N ASN A 151 16.42 -9.93 8.05
CA ASN A 151 15.40 -8.90 8.30
C ASN A 151 16.05 -7.57 8.75
N TRP A 152 17.38 -7.49 8.73
CA TRP A 152 18.16 -6.30 9.05
C TRP A 152 19.04 -5.94 7.85
N THR A 153 18.95 -4.70 7.40
CA THR A 153 19.80 -4.15 6.34
C THR A 153 20.62 -3.00 6.88
N TRP A 154 21.93 -2.99 6.61
CA TRP A 154 22.82 -1.87 6.95
C TRP A 154 22.54 -0.67 6.06
N ASP A 155 22.27 0.48 6.67
CA ASP A 155 22.13 1.74 5.96
C ASP A 155 23.41 2.59 6.12
N GLU A 156 24.15 2.75 5.02
CA GLU A 156 25.43 3.50 5.02
C GLU A 156 25.27 4.96 5.44
N GLN A 157 24.14 5.59 5.14
CA GLN A 157 23.89 6.99 5.49
C GLN A 157 23.59 7.13 6.99
N ALA A 158 22.78 6.23 7.54
CA ALA A 158 22.46 6.23 8.96
C ALA A 158 23.60 5.67 9.84
N GLY A 159 24.49 4.88 9.25
CA GLY A 159 25.51 4.10 9.94
C GLY A 159 24.90 3.16 10.99
N GLN A 160 23.75 2.56 10.68
CA GLN A 160 23.03 1.59 11.52
C GLN A 160 22.23 0.61 10.64
N TYR A 161 21.91 -0.55 11.19
CA TYR A 161 20.91 -1.44 10.62
C TYR A 161 19.51 -0.89 10.84
N PHE A 162 18.62 -1.10 9.88
CA PHE A 162 17.18 -0.95 10.04
C PHE A 162 16.46 -2.28 9.83
N TRP A 163 15.31 -2.41 10.48
CA TRP A 163 14.45 -3.59 10.40
C TRP A 163 13.51 -3.54 9.19
N HIS A 164 13.32 -4.69 8.54
CA HIS A 164 12.30 -4.91 7.52
C HIS A 164 11.83 -6.36 7.57
N ARG A 165 10.52 -6.61 7.40
CA ARG A 165 9.97 -7.99 7.35
C ARG A 165 9.89 -8.58 5.95
N PHE A 166 9.83 -7.70 4.97
CA PHE A 166 9.72 -8.00 3.55
C PHE A 166 11.03 -7.58 2.88
N TYR A 167 10.99 -6.80 1.80
CA TYR A 167 12.20 -6.36 1.13
C TYR A 167 12.94 -5.29 1.93
N SER A 168 14.25 -5.20 1.73
CA SER A 168 15.09 -4.12 2.25
C SER A 168 14.63 -2.71 1.79
N SER A 169 13.88 -2.60 0.70
CA SER A 169 13.22 -1.35 0.28
C SER A 169 11.93 -1.03 1.05
N GLN A 170 11.54 -1.84 2.03
CA GLN A 170 10.32 -1.70 2.85
C GLN A 170 10.67 -1.65 4.34
N PRO A 171 11.33 -0.58 4.83
CA PRO A 171 11.61 -0.42 6.24
C PRO A 171 10.32 -0.45 7.09
N ASP A 172 10.32 -1.30 8.10
CA ASP A 172 9.18 -1.51 9.00
C ASP A 172 9.02 -0.31 9.95
N LEU A 173 7.77 0.10 10.14
CA LEU A 173 7.40 1.13 11.11
C LEU A 173 7.52 0.58 12.53
N ASN A 174 8.00 1.42 13.44
CA ASN A 174 8.19 1.12 14.84
C ASN A 174 6.90 1.37 15.64
N TYR A 175 6.10 0.33 15.84
CA TYR A 175 4.85 0.42 16.60
C TYR A 175 5.01 0.57 18.12
N ASP A 176 6.24 0.48 18.66
CA ASP A 176 6.50 0.86 20.06
C ASP A 176 6.53 2.40 20.23
N ASN A 177 6.67 3.14 19.13
CA ASN A 177 6.56 4.60 19.14
C ASN A 177 5.07 5.02 19.06
N PRO A 178 4.55 5.80 20.02
CA PRO A 178 3.12 6.17 20.08
C PRO A 178 2.70 7.30 19.11
N ARG A 179 3.58 7.78 18.23
CA ARG A 179 3.36 8.92 17.33
C ARG A 179 3.12 8.53 15.88
#